data_AF-A0AAV2B398-F1
#
_entry.id   AF-A0AAV2B398-F1
#
_cell.length_a   1.000
_cell.length_b   1.000
_cell.length_c   1.000
_cell.angle_alpha   90.00
_cell.angle_beta   90.00
_cell.angle_gamma   90.00
#
_symmetry.space_group_name_H-M   'P 1'
#
loop_
_entity.id
_entity.type
_entity.pdbx_description
1 polymer ?
#
loop_
_entity_poly.entity_id
_entity_poly.type
_entity_poly.pdbx_seq_one_letter_code
_entity_poly.pdbx_strand_id
1 'polypeptide(L)'
;MVVMRDPDRKRIIKESLQLLQLYHNVRNLVQYVLNDLPSERAVLSMDEYSSWFGEELILEWFLLCDMYTKPFIKRAVVADNMERLNNNIPHGTSVPDVVSIIDEMVIDVWTKLTWEEQFYTHAALLDAVRTCVMDYVQAVYDKLVTEDFYGAKKNLGINEKLCVAMSDTYAVFEHLYTTKNKIKGILRVAESKYGFTIMDPMASIGNQMQIEISAIYLIILDEENKENISKIH
;
A
#
# COMPACT_ATOMS: atom_id res chain seq x y z
N MET A 1 0.60 15.28 -19.30
CA MET A 1 -0.08 14.03 -18.94
C MET A 1 -1.04 13.69 -20.09
N VAL A 2 -0.62 12.83 -21.01
CA VAL A 2 -1.43 12.45 -22.18
C VAL A 2 -2.42 11.38 -21.73
N VAL A 3 -3.72 11.66 -21.89
CA VAL A 3 -4.78 10.68 -21.62
C VAL A 3 -4.74 9.63 -22.74
N MET A 4 -4.03 8.52 -22.50
CA MET A 4 -4.02 7.36 -23.39
C MET A 4 -5.40 6.67 -23.40
N ARG A 5 -5.86 6.25 -24.58
CA ARG A 5 -7.15 5.56 -24.77
C ARG A 5 -7.11 4.17 -24.14
N ASP A 6 -8.26 3.70 -23.64
CA ASP A 6 -8.42 2.39 -22.95
C ASP A 6 -7.86 1.14 -23.70
N PRO A 7 -7.94 1.02 -25.04
CA PRO A 7 -7.35 -0.11 -25.76
C PRO A 7 -5.81 -0.12 -25.73
N ASP A 8 -5.20 1.06 -25.86
CA ASP A 8 -3.74 1.22 -25.83
C ASP A 8 -3.20 0.90 -24.42
N ARG A 9 -3.96 1.31 -23.40
CA ARG A 9 -3.66 0.99 -21.99
C ARG A 9 -3.66 -0.51 -21.72
N LYS A 10 -4.65 -1.26 -22.22
CA LYS A 10 -4.72 -2.73 -22.05
C LYS A 10 -3.57 -3.46 -22.72
N ARG A 11 -3.15 -3.00 -23.90
CA ARG A 11 -2.01 -3.56 -24.61
C ARG A 11 -0.71 -3.33 -23.83
N ILE A 12 -0.48 -2.11 -23.36
CA ILE A 12 0.70 -1.77 -22.55
C ILE A 12 0.77 -2.63 -21.29
N ILE A 13 -0.34 -2.75 -20.54
CA ILE A 13 -0.42 -3.60 -19.33
C ILE A 13 0.00 -5.05 -19.64
N LYS A 14 -0.51 -5.61 -20.74
CA LYS A 14 -0.17 -6.98 -21.15
C LYS A 14 1.32 -7.11 -21.48
N GLU A 15 1.87 -6.16 -22.21
CA GLU A 15 3.30 -6.13 -22.57
C GLU A 15 4.18 -6.05 -21.31
N SER A 16 3.86 -5.15 -20.37
CA SER A 16 4.57 -5.01 -19.09
C SER A 16 4.53 -6.29 -18.24
N LEU A 17 3.36 -6.94 -18.15
CA LEU A 17 3.22 -8.23 -17.44
C LEU A 17 4.05 -9.35 -18.08
N GLN A 18 4.10 -9.40 -19.42
CA GLN A 18 4.92 -10.37 -20.15
C GLN A 18 6.41 -10.13 -19.93
N LEU A 19 6.86 -8.88 -19.91
CA LEU A 19 8.24 -8.51 -19.60
C LEU A 19 8.61 -8.84 -18.16
N LEU A 20 7.72 -8.59 -17.19
CA LEU A 20 7.93 -8.98 -15.80
C LEU A 20 8.03 -10.51 -15.64
N GLN A 21 7.19 -11.26 -16.36
CA GLN A 21 7.27 -12.71 -16.37
C GLN A 21 8.59 -13.20 -16.98
N LEU A 22 9.05 -12.56 -18.06
CA LEU A 22 10.35 -12.87 -18.66
C LEU A 22 11.49 -12.56 -17.69
N TYR A 23 11.44 -11.42 -16.99
CA TYR A 23 12.39 -11.07 -15.94
C TYR A 23 12.48 -12.17 -14.86
N HIS A 24 11.34 -12.61 -14.33
CA HIS A 24 11.30 -13.70 -13.35
C HIS A 24 11.88 -15.01 -13.89
N ASN A 25 11.62 -15.35 -15.15
CA ASN A 25 12.18 -16.55 -15.77
C ASN A 25 13.70 -16.46 -15.92
N VAL A 26 14.23 -15.31 -16.33
CA VAL A 26 15.69 -15.08 -16.42
C VAL A 26 16.31 -15.15 -15.03
N ARG A 27 15.74 -14.48 -14.03
CA ARG A 27 16.19 -14.58 -12.63
C ARG A 27 16.28 -16.03 -12.18
N ASN A 28 15.24 -16.82 -12.41
CA ASN A 28 15.21 -18.23 -12.01
C ASN A 28 16.24 -19.07 -12.77
N LEU A 29 16.46 -18.79 -14.06
CA LEU A 29 17.53 -19.41 -14.84
C LEU A 29 18.90 -19.11 -14.22
N VAL A 30 19.17 -17.85 -13.87
CA VAL A 30 20.43 -17.42 -13.24
C VAL A 30 20.63 -18.09 -11.88
N GLN A 31 19.59 -18.06 -11.04
CA GLN A 31 19.67 -18.54 -9.65
C GLN A 31 19.70 -20.05 -9.51
N TYR A 32 19.01 -20.79 -10.39
CA TYR A 32 18.83 -22.24 -10.20
C TYR A 32 19.51 -23.09 -11.26
N VAL A 33 19.76 -22.57 -12.45
CA VAL A 33 20.37 -23.36 -13.55
C VAL A 33 21.83 -22.97 -13.71
N LEU A 34 22.13 -21.68 -13.77
CA LEU A 34 23.49 -21.20 -13.98
C LEU A 34 24.33 -21.13 -12.71
N ASN A 35 23.74 -21.43 -11.56
CA ASN A 35 24.48 -21.52 -10.30
C ASN A 35 25.50 -22.68 -10.33
N ASP A 36 25.19 -23.76 -11.05
CA ASP A 36 26.09 -24.91 -11.23
C ASP A 36 27.05 -24.73 -12.43
N LEU A 37 26.92 -23.63 -13.19
CA LEU A 37 27.69 -23.31 -14.39
C LEU A 37 28.33 -21.91 -14.29
N PRO A 38 29.25 -21.69 -13.31
CA PRO A 38 29.76 -20.35 -13.00
C PRO A 38 30.60 -19.73 -14.12
N SER A 39 31.27 -20.54 -14.95
CA SER A 39 32.06 -20.06 -16.09
C SER A 39 31.16 -19.49 -17.18
N GLU A 40 30.11 -20.21 -17.55
CA GLU A 40 29.12 -19.77 -18.54
C GLU A 40 28.34 -18.55 -18.04
N ARG A 41 27.97 -18.54 -16.75
CA ARG A 41 27.33 -17.40 -16.09
C ARG A 41 28.15 -16.12 -16.24
N ALA A 42 29.45 -16.21 -16.00
CA ALA A 42 30.36 -15.08 -16.12
C ALA A 42 30.57 -14.64 -17.58
N VAL A 43 30.77 -15.58 -18.51
CA VAL A 43 30.96 -15.28 -19.94
C VAL A 43 29.75 -14.57 -20.54
N LEU A 44 28.55 -14.95 -20.11
CA LEU A 44 27.29 -14.38 -20.57
C LEU A 44 26.84 -13.14 -19.78
N SER A 45 27.63 -12.66 -18.81
CA SER A 45 27.28 -11.54 -17.91
C SER A 45 25.91 -11.70 -17.25
N MET A 46 25.56 -12.93 -16.85
CA MET A 46 24.22 -13.28 -16.40
C MET A 46 23.87 -12.70 -15.03
N ASP A 47 24.83 -12.17 -14.28
CA ASP A 47 24.60 -11.48 -13.00
C ASP A 47 24.00 -10.08 -13.18
N GLU A 48 24.21 -9.45 -14.34
CA GLU A 48 23.74 -8.09 -14.63
C GLU A 48 22.35 -8.09 -15.31
N TYR A 49 21.64 -9.22 -15.26
CA TYR A 49 20.39 -9.44 -16.02
C TYR A 49 19.29 -8.42 -15.70
N SER A 50 19.27 -7.85 -14.49
CA SER A 50 18.36 -6.75 -14.11
C SER A 50 18.47 -5.55 -15.01
N SER A 51 19.68 -5.19 -15.43
CA SER A 51 19.93 -4.03 -16.28
C SER A 51 19.32 -4.18 -17.68
N TRP A 52 19.05 -5.40 -18.14
CA TRP A 52 18.52 -5.66 -19.49
C TRP A 52 17.07 -5.23 -19.66
N PHE A 53 16.33 -5.08 -18.55
CA PHE A 53 14.90 -4.80 -18.55
C PHE A 53 14.58 -3.33 -18.29
N GLY A 54 15.57 -2.51 -17.89
CA GLY A 54 15.38 -1.10 -17.58
C GLY A 54 14.61 -0.85 -16.27
N GLU A 55 14.78 0.34 -15.70
CA GLU A 55 14.09 0.74 -14.47
C GLU A 55 12.59 0.94 -14.72
N GLU A 56 12.24 1.28 -15.96
CA GLU A 56 10.87 1.53 -16.42
C GLU A 56 9.97 0.33 -16.16
N LEU A 57 10.47 -0.91 -16.30
CA LEU A 57 9.68 -2.12 -16.04
C LEU A 57 9.18 -2.18 -14.59
N ILE A 58 10.04 -1.81 -13.63
CA ILE A 58 9.70 -1.83 -12.21
C ILE A 58 8.76 -0.67 -11.87
N LEU A 59 8.98 0.51 -12.45
CA LEU A 59 8.08 1.65 -12.27
C LEU A 59 6.69 1.35 -12.83
N GLU A 60 6.61 0.71 -14.01
CA GLU A 60 5.36 0.23 -14.59
C GLU A 60 4.70 -0.82 -13.71
N TRP A 61 5.47 -1.74 -13.12
CA TRP A 61 4.94 -2.72 -12.18
C TRP A 61 4.29 -2.06 -10.96
N PHE A 62 4.89 -1.02 -10.37
CA PHE A 62 4.28 -0.27 -9.26
C PHE A 62 2.98 0.43 -9.67
N LEU A 63 2.90 0.95 -10.91
CA LEU A 63 1.65 1.48 -11.45
C LEU A 63 0.58 0.38 -11.62
N LEU A 64 0.97 -0.81 -12.06
CA LEU A 64 0.07 -1.96 -12.11
C LEU A 64 -0.42 -2.33 -10.72
N CYS A 65 0.48 -2.38 -9.73
CA CYS A 65 0.10 -2.64 -8.34
C CYS A 65 -1.01 -1.71 -7.88
N ASP A 66 -0.85 -0.39 -8.05
CA ASP A 66 -1.92 0.58 -7.72
C ASP A 66 -3.24 0.27 -8.43
N MET A 67 -3.19 0.01 -9.74
CA MET A 67 -4.38 -0.35 -10.52
C MET A 67 -5.11 -1.60 -10.01
N TYR A 68 -4.35 -2.60 -9.52
CA TYR A 68 -4.90 -3.86 -9.05
C TYR A 68 -5.31 -3.81 -7.58
N THR A 69 -4.52 -3.21 -6.68
CA THR A 69 -4.78 -3.20 -5.23
C THR A 69 -5.99 -2.34 -4.86
N LYS A 70 -6.15 -1.17 -5.49
CA LYS A 70 -7.25 -0.23 -5.20
C LYS A 70 -8.65 -0.87 -5.25
N PRO A 71 -9.04 -1.64 -6.30
CA PRO A 71 -10.31 -2.37 -6.31
C PRO A 71 -10.46 -3.41 -5.19
N PHE A 72 -9.39 -4.10 -4.79
CA PHE A 72 -9.46 -5.06 -3.68
C PHE A 72 -9.66 -4.35 -2.35
N ILE A 73 -8.92 -3.28 -2.08
CA ILE A 73 -9.05 -2.45 -0.88
C ILE A 73 -10.50 -1.93 -0.75
N LYS A 74 -11.05 -1.36 -1.82
CA LYS A 74 -12.43 -0.88 -1.83
C LYS A 74 -13.43 -2.00 -1.53
N ARG A 75 -13.25 -3.18 -2.13
CA ARG A 75 -14.14 -4.33 -1.87
C ARG A 75 -14.06 -4.81 -0.43
N ALA A 76 -12.86 -4.86 0.16
CA ALA A 76 -12.67 -5.26 1.55
C ALA A 76 -13.44 -4.32 2.50
N VAL A 77 -13.32 -3.01 2.28
CA VAL A 77 -14.06 -2.02 3.09
C VAL A 77 -15.58 -2.10 2.89
N VAL A 78 -16.03 -2.30 1.65
CA VAL A 78 -17.46 -2.46 1.36
C VAL A 78 -18.03 -3.70 2.06
N ALA A 79 -17.29 -4.81 2.10
CA ALA A 79 -17.69 -6.06 2.74
C ALA A 79 -17.64 -6.00 4.28
N ASP A 80 -16.87 -5.09 4.86
CA ASP A 80 -16.73 -4.93 6.31
C ASP A 80 -17.98 -4.34 6.95
N ASN A 81 -18.57 -4.98 7.96
CA ASN A 81 -19.74 -4.45 8.64
C ASN A 81 -19.43 -3.30 9.61
N MET A 82 -18.15 -2.90 9.72
CA MET A 82 -17.63 -1.96 10.72
C MET A 82 -17.91 -2.45 12.14
N GLU A 83 -17.72 -3.75 12.36
CA GLU A 83 -17.91 -4.42 13.63
C GLU A 83 -16.58 -5.00 14.12
N ARG A 84 -16.35 -4.93 15.43
CA ARG A 84 -15.14 -5.49 16.03
C ARG A 84 -15.10 -6.99 15.77
N LEU A 85 -13.94 -7.51 15.39
CA LEU A 85 -13.74 -8.95 15.23
C LEU A 85 -14.01 -9.71 16.54
N ASN A 86 -13.58 -9.18 17.68
CA ASN A 86 -13.92 -9.65 19.02
C ASN A 86 -13.52 -8.61 20.09
N ASN A 87 -13.76 -8.92 21.37
CA ASN A 87 -13.45 -8.02 22.49
C ASN A 87 -11.96 -7.61 22.60
N ASN A 88 -11.04 -8.40 22.04
CA ASN A 88 -9.61 -8.14 22.09
C ASN A 88 -9.06 -7.54 20.78
N ILE A 89 -9.85 -7.52 19.71
CA ILE A 89 -9.45 -7.03 18.39
C ILE A 89 -10.44 -5.93 17.98
N PRO A 90 -10.11 -4.65 18.22
CA PRO A 90 -11.05 -3.55 18.12
C PRO A 90 -11.34 -3.11 16.67
N HIS A 91 -10.65 -3.68 15.69
CA HIS A 91 -10.84 -3.40 14.28
C HIS A 91 -11.73 -4.46 13.59
N GLY A 92 -12.23 -4.11 12.42
CA GLY A 92 -13.08 -4.91 11.54
C GLY A 92 -12.31 -5.89 10.66
N THR A 93 -13.06 -6.54 9.77
CA THR A 93 -12.57 -7.59 8.88
C THR A 93 -11.73 -7.05 7.72
N SER A 94 -11.87 -5.77 7.37
CA SER A 94 -11.13 -5.17 6.25
C SER A 94 -9.64 -4.95 6.54
N VAL A 95 -9.26 -4.78 7.81
CA VAL A 95 -7.86 -4.58 8.21
C VAL A 95 -6.96 -5.74 7.78
N PRO A 96 -7.22 -7.00 8.17
CA PRO A 96 -6.35 -8.11 7.77
C PRO A 96 -6.27 -8.30 6.25
N ASP A 97 -7.36 -8.02 5.51
CA ASP A 97 -7.36 -8.07 4.05
C ASP A 97 -6.41 -7.02 3.45
N VAL A 98 -6.49 -5.78 3.93
CA VAL A 98 -5.66 -4.66 3.44
C VAL A 98 -4.20 -4.83 3.84
N VAL A 99 -3.95 -5.32 5.06
CA VAL A 99 -2.61 -5.71 5.51
C VAL A 99 -2.02 -6.78 4.59
N SER A 100 -2.80 -7.79 4.23
CA SER A 100 -2.34 -8.85 3.31
C SER A 100 -2.08 -8.29 1.91
N ILE A 101 -2.88 -7.35 1.42
CA ILE A 101 -2.62 -6.68 0.13
C ILE A 101 -1.28 -5.94 0.17
N ILE A 102 -1.00 -5.17 1.23
CA ILE A 102 0.26 -4.43 1.39
C ILE A 102 1.45 -5.40 1.47
N ASP A 103 1.36 -6.41 2.33
CA ASP A 103 2.46 -7.36 2.54
C ASP A 103 2.68 -8.24 1.31
N GLU A 104 1.64 -8.90 0.80
CA GLU A 104 1.78 -9.92 -0.24
C GLU A 104 1.91 -9.34 -1.65
N MET A 105 1.12 -8.32 -2.00
CA MET A 105 1.07 -7.79 -3.37
C MET A 105 2.10 -6.70 -3.64
N VAL A 106 2.58 -6.00 -2.61
CA VAL A 106 3.53 -4.90 -2.76
C VAL A 106 4.91 -5.30 -2.24
N ILE A 107 5.02 -5.68 -0.96
CA ILE A 107 6.33 -5.85 -0.30
C ILE A 107 6.97 -7.19 -0.66
N ASP A 108 6.21 -8.27 -0.63
CA ASP A 108 6.69 -9.61 -0.94
C ASP A 108 7.10 -9.72 -2.41
N VAL A 109 6.33 -9.14 -3.33
CA VAL A 109 6.72 -9.13 -4.74
C VAL A 109 8.02 -8.36 -4.92
N TRP A 110 8.14 -7.16 -4.34
CA TRP A 110 9.38 -6.38 -4.38
C TRP A 110 10.59 -7.17 -3.86
N THR A 111 10.48 -7.77 -2.67
CA THR A 111 11.59 -8.53 -2.08
C THR A 111 11.94 -9.78 -2.89
N LYS A 112 10.94 -10.44 -3.50
CA LYS A 112 11.15 -11.62 -4.37
C LYS A 112 11.74 -11.26 -5.73
N LEU A 113 11.53 -10.04 -6.23
CA LEU A 113 12.12 -9.59 -7.50
C LEU A 113 13.65 -9.60 -7.45
N THR A 114 14.26 -9.43 -6.27
CA THR A 114 15.74 -9.30 -6.12
C THR A 114 16.31 -8.28 -7.12
N TRP A 115 15.55 -7.22 -7.38
CA TRP A 115 15.93 -6.18 -8.32
C TRP A 115 17.18 -5.47 -7.81
N GLU A 116 18.11 -5.14 -8.71
CA GLU A 116 19.28 -4.37 -8.32
C GLU A 116 18.84 -2.98 -7.85
N GLU A 117 19.00 -2.80 -6.54
CA GLU A 117 18.55 -1.65 -5.79
C GLU A 117 19.00 -0.32 -6.40
N GLN A 118 18.06 0.56 -6.72
CA GLN A 118 18.30 1.94 -7.16
C GLN A 118 17.39 2.90 -6.40
N PHE A 119 17.76 4.18 -6.32
CA PHE A 119 17.03 5.15 -5.51
C PHE A 119 15.55 5.30 -5.94
N TYR A 120 15.28 5.38 -7.24
CA TYR A 120 13.92 5.63 -7.76
C TYR A 120 12.96 4.46 -7.53
N THR A 121 13.45 3.22 -7.57
CA THR A 121 12.63 2.04 -7.34
C THR A 121 12.21 1.89 -5.87
N HIS A 122 13.03 2.37 -4.94
CA HIS A 122 12.65 2.48 -3.52
C HIS A 122 11.62 3.58 -3.25
N ALA A 123 11.74 4.73 -3.92
CA ALA A 123 10.73 5.77 -3.83
C ALA A 123 9.37 5.26 -4.35
N ALA A 124 9.38 4.49 -5.45
CA ALA A 124 8.18 3.86 -5.99
C ALA A 124 7.57 2.81 -5.03
N LEU A 125 8.38 2.02 -4.32
CA LEU A 125 7.89 1.12 -3.27
C LEU A 125 7.17 1.88 -2.15
N LEU A 126 7.80 2.94 -1.65
CA LEU A 126 7.23 3.75 -0.57
C LEU A 126 5.92 4.42 -1.02
N ASP A 127 5.87 4.92 -2.25
CA ASP A 127 4.67 5.54 -2.80
C ASP A 127 3.54 4.52 -3.04
N ALA A 128 3.86 3.29 -3.47
CA ALA A 128 2.87 2.23 -3.62
C ALA A 128 2.26 1.80 -2.27
N VAL A 129 3.08 1.65 -1.23
CA VAL A 129 2.61 1.38 0.14
C VAL A 129 1.75 2.52 0.66
N ARG A 130 2.21 3.77 0.49
CA ARG A 130 1.46 4.98 0.85
C ARG A 130 0.10 5.00 0.16
N THR A 131 0.07 4.73 -1.14
CA THR A 131 -1.16 4.77 -1.95
C THR A 131 -2.17 3.73 -1.48
N CYS A 132 -1.75 2.50 -1.17
CA CYS A 132 -2.64 1.47 -0.62
C CYS A 132 -3.30 1.94 0.68
N VAL A 133 -2.55 2.60 1.56
CA VAL A 133 -3.06 3.05 2.85
C VAL A 133 -3.99 4.25 2.70
N MET A 134 -3.63 5.21 1.85
CA MET A 134 -4.49 6.34 1.56
C MET A 134 -5.80 5.90 0.89
N ASP A 135 -5.75 4.92 -0.01
CA ASP A 135 -6.94 4.34 -0.64
C ASP A 135 -7.82 3.61 0.38
N TYR A 136 -7.24 2.98 1.40
CA TYR A 136 -7.99 2.38 2.49
C TYR A 136 -8.69 3.44 3.34
N VAL A 137 -7.96 4.46 3.80
CA VAL A 137 -8.53 5.56 4.60
C VAL A 137 -9.66 6.25 3.83
N GLN A 138 -9.45 6.54 2.55
CA GLN A 138 -10.48 7.12 1.69
C GLN A 138 -11.70 6.21 1.55
N ALA A 139 -11.50 4.89 1.36
CA ALA A 139 -12.60 3.95 1.24
C ALA A 139 -13.42 3.83 2.54
N VAL A 140 -12.75 3.85 3.70
CA VAL A 140 -13.42 3.88 5.01
C VAL A 140 -14.24 5.16 5.15
N TYR A 141 -13.66 6.31 4.82
CA TYR A 141 -14.36 7.60 4.83
C TYR A 141 -15.59 7.60 3.90
N ASP A 142 -15.43 7.16 2.65
CA ASP A 142 -16.50 7.09 1.66
C ASP A 142 -17.66 6.22 2.15
N LYS A 143 -17.35 5.09 2.81
CA LYS A 143 -18.35 4.21 3.43
C LYS A 143 -19.06 4.89 4.59
N LEU A 144 -18.32 5.57 5.46
CA LEU A 144 -18.90 6.29 6.59
C LEU A 144 -19.94 7.34 6.14
N VAL A 145 -19.61 8.07 5.08
CA VAL A 145 -20.50 9.07 4.46
C VAL A 145 -21.69 8.40 3.77
N THR A 146 -21.46 7.33 3.00
CA THR A 146 -22.52 6.69 2.19
C THR A 146 -23.58 6.00 3.03
N GLU A 147 -23.19 5.36 4.12
CA GLU A 147 -24.11 4.64 5.01
C GLU A 147 -24.77 5.55 6.07
N ASP A 148 -24.56 6.87 5.98
CA ASP A 148 -25.10 7.89 6.89
C ASP A 148 -24.89 7.54 8.36
N PHE A 149 -23.66 7.14 8.71
CA PHE A 149 -23.30 6.85 10.10
C PHE A 149 -23.37 8.10 11.01
N TYR A 150 -23.47 9.28 10.39
CA TYR A 150 -23.63 10.61 11.00
C TYR A 150 -25.10 11.07 11.11
N GLY A 151 -26.06 10.28 10.62
CA GLY A 151 -27.47 10.69 10.55
C GLY A 151 -28.13 10.92 11.92
N ALA A 152 -28.79 12.07 12.06
CA ALA A 152 -29.39 12.69 13.25
C ALA A 152 -30.45 11.88 14.05
N LYS A 153 -30.59 10.55 13.87
CA LYS A 153 -31.65 9.73 14.48
C LYS A 153 -31.18 8.49 15.26
N LYS A 154 -29.89 8.27 15.47
CA LYS A 154 -29.41 7.12 16.26
C LYS A 154 -28.88 7.54 17.63
N ASN A 155 -29.76 7.41 18.62
CA ASN A 155 -29.54 7.41 20.07
C ASN A 155 -28.07 7.45 20.56
N LEU A 156 -27.63 8.61 21.06
CA LEU A 156 -26.86 8.85 22.31
C LEU A 156 -25.64 7.96 22.67
N GLY A 157 -25.01 7.28 21.73
CA GLY A 157 -23.70 6.66 21.94
C GLY A 157 -22.81 6.97 20.75
N ILE A 158 -21.51 7.24 21.00
CA ILE A 158 -20.51 7.21 19.93
C ILE A 158 -20.78 5.94 19.14
N ASN A 159 -21.14 6.09 17.86
CA ASN A 159 -21.55 4.97 17.04
C ASN A 159 -20.41 3.95 17.07
N GLU A 160 -20.64 2.76 17.63
CA GLU A 160 -19.58 1.76 17.81
C GLU A 160 -18.82 1.50 16.50
N LYS A 161 -19.52 1.62 15.37
CA LYS A 161 -18.98 1.49 14.02
C LYS A 161 -18.00 2.61 13.64
N LEU A 162 -18.19 3.81 14.16
CA LEU A 162 -17.24 4.92 14.02
C LEU A 162 -15.96 4.64 14.84
N CYS A 163 -16.10 4.10 16.06
CA CYS A 163 -14.94 3.65 16.83
C CYS A 163 -14.18 2.52 16.12
N VAL A 164 -14.91 1.60 15.47
CA VAL A 164 -14.29 0.54 14.65
C VAL A 164 -13.57 1.16 13.47
N ALA A 165 -14.18 2.06 12.70
CA ALA A 165 -13.51 2.74 11.58
C ALA A 165 -12.24 3.50 11.98
N MET A 166 -12.21 4.10 13.18
CA MET A 166 -10.98 4.68 13.74
C MET A 166 -9.95 3.62 14.11
N SER A 167 -10.39 2.53 14.75
CA SER A 167 -9.51 1.40 15.11
C SER A 167 -8.93 0.73 13.87
N ASP A 168 -9.70 0.67 12.79
CA ASP A 168 -9.35 0.14 11.47
C ASP A 168 -8.20 0.92 10.85
N THR A 169 -8.38 2.23 10.70
CA THR A 169 -7.35 3.14 10.17
C THR A 169 -6.09 3.14 11.03
N TYR A 170 -6.24 3.09 12.36
CA TYR A 170 -5.12 2.99 13.28
C TYR A 170 -4.38 1.64 13.18
N ALA A 171 -5.09 0.52 13.04
CA ALA A 171 -4.48 -0.81 12.94
C ALA A 171 -3.65 -0.95 11.65
N VAL A 172 -4.15 -0.43 10.52
CA VAL A 172 -3.36 -0.36 9.27
C VAL A 172 -2.13 0.54 9.45
N PHE A 173 -2.25 1.63 10.19
CA PHE A 173 -1.13 2.50 10.51
C PHE A 173 -0.07 1.82 11.41
N GLU A 174 -0.48 1.11 12.45
CA GLU A 174 0.44 0.33 13.29
C GLU A 174 1.14 -0.77 12.49
N HIS A 175 0.43 -1.42 11.56
CA HIS A 175 1.04 -2.37 10.63
C HIS A 175 2.12 -1.71 9.78
N LEU A 176 1.89 -0.50 9.26
CA LEU A 176 2.94 0.25 8.55
C LEU A 176 4.17 0.49 9.42
N TYR A 177 4.02 0.76 10.72
CA TYR A 177 5.15 0.93 11.62
C TYR A 177 5.95 -0.36 11.83
N THR A 178 5.27 -1.51 11.82
CA THR A 178 5.92 -2.82 11.87
C THR A 178 6.66 -3.11 10.56
N THR A 179 6.00 -2.81 9.45
CA THR A 179 6.48 -3.00 8.08
C THR A 179 7.61 -2.04 7.72
N LYS A 180 7.65 -0.86 8.33
CA LYS A 180 8.76 0.10 8.27
C LYS A 180 10.10 -0.54 8.61
N ASN A 181 10.16 -1.49 9.54
CA ASN A 181 11.41 -2.17 9.85
C ASN A 181 11.85 -3.12 8.73
N LYS A 182 10.91 -3.80 8.06
CA LYS A 182 11.18 -4.59 6.85
C LYS A 182 11.71 -3.69 5.74
N ILE A 183 11.01 -2.57 5.47
CA ILE A 183 11.39 -1.60 4.44
C ILE A 183 12.72 -0.92 4.78
N LYS A 184 12.98 -0.55 6.04
CA LYS A 184 14.29 -0.04 6.49
C LYS A 184 15.40 -1.06 6.29
N GLY A 185 15.13 -2.35 6.51
CA GLY A 185 16.09 -3.42 6.23
C GLY A 185 16.52 -3.45 4.77
N ILE A 186 15.55 -3.31 3.86
CA ILE A 186 15.79 -3.18 2.41
C ILE A 186 16.60 -1.90 2.11
N LEU A 187 16.13 -0.77 2.62
CA LEU A 187 16.72 0.55 2.34
C LEU A 187 18.16 0.74 2.86
N ARG A 188 18.55 0.06 3.96
CA ARG A 188 19.92 0.12 4.50
C ARG A 188 20.97 -0.43 3.54
N VAL A 189 20.60 -1.39 2.70
CA VAL A 189 21.50 -1.94 1.67
C VAL A 189 21.81 -0.84 0.63
N ALA A 190 20.80 -0.09 0.21
CA ALA A 190 20.96 1.08 -0.66
C ALA A 190 21.80 2.20 0.00
N GLU A 191 21.57 2.54 1.27
CA GLU A 191 22.37 3.56 1.99
C GLU A 191 23.86 3.21 1.98
N SER A 192 24.19 1.94 2.26
CA SER A 192 25.58 1.46 2.25
C SER A 192 26.19 1.46 0.86
N LYS A 193 25.40 1.19 -0.19
CA LYS A 193 25.88 1.08 -1.57
C LYS A 193 26.12 2.44 -2.23
N TYR A 194 25.28 3.44 -1.89
CA TYR A 194 25.26 4.72 -2.57
C TYR A 194 25.68 5.92 -1.70
N GLY A 195 25.96 5.71 -0.41
CA GLY A 195 26.56 6.72 0.46
C GLY A 195 25.62 7.87 0.86
N PHE A 196 24.31 7.61 0.96
CA PHE A 196 23.32 8.58 1.45
C PHE A 196 22.58 8.06 2.67
N THR A 197 22.01 8.99 3.46
CA THR A 197 21.09 8.66 4.56
C THR A 197 19.66 8.95 4.13
N ILE A 198 18.80 7.93 4.20
CA ILE A 198 17.37 8.07 3.98
C ILE A 198 16.78 8.65 5.26
N MET A 199 16.34 9.91 5.19
CA MET A 199 15.50 10.48 6.25
C MET A 199 14.23 9.64 6.38
N ASP A 200 13.79 9.37 7.62
CA ASP A 200 12.73 8.40 7.93
C ASP A 200 11.54 8.50 6.95
N PRO A 201 11.46 7.61 5.95
CA PRO A 201 10.54 7.80 4.81
C PRO A 201 9.09 7.59 5.24
N MET A 202 8.90 6.97 6.40
CA MET A 202 7.60 6.75 7.01
C MET A 202 7.16 7.92 7.89
N ALA A 203 8.04 8.89 8.17
CA ALA A 203 7.65 10.09 8.92
C ALA A 203 6.69 10.98 8.12
N SER A 204 6.91 11.13 6.81
CA SER A 204 5.99 11.91 5.95
C SER A 204 4.64 11.20 5.78
N ILE A 205 4.65 9.88 5.60
CA ILE A 205 3.44 9.04 5.52
C ILE A 205 2.69 9.11 6.85
N GLY A 206 3.38 8.95 7.98
CA GLY A 206 2.78 9.04 9.31
C GLY A 206 2.19 10.41 9.61
N ASN A 207 2.89 11.50 9.26
CA ASN A 207 2.36 12.86 9.40
C ASN A 207 1.09 13.07 8.58
N GLN A 208 1.07 12.59 7.32
CA GLN A 208 -0.09 12.73 6.45
C GLN A 208 -1.27 11.88 6.94
N MET A 209 -1.03 10.64 7.38
CA MET A 209 -2.07 9.81 7.97
C MET A 209 -2.60 10.40 9.29
N GLN A 210 -1.73 10.99 10.11
CA GLN A 210 -2.17 11.67 11.32
C GLN A 210 -3.05 12.88 11.00
N ILE A 211 -2.78 13.60 9.90
CA ILE A 211 -3.66 14.67 9.39
C ILE A 211 -5.02 14.09 8.97
N GLU A 212 -5.06 12.99 8.20
CA GLU A 212 -6.32 12.38 7.76
C GLU A 212 -7.14 11.80 8.93
N ILE A 213 -6.48 11.12 9.87
CA ILE A 213 -7.11 10.64 11.12
C ILE A 213 -7.64 11.83 11.92
N SER A 214 -6.88 12.93 12.00
CA SER A 214 -7.32 14.17 12.66
C SER A 214 -8.48 14.83 11.91
N ALA A 215 -8.54 14.74 10.58
CA ALA A 215 -9.65 15.24 9.78
C ALA A 215 -10.93 14.43 10.05
N ILE A 216 -10.82 13.10 10.10
CA ILE A 216 -11.91 12.22 10.54
C ILE A 216 -12.35 12.60 11.96
N TYR A 217 -11.41 12.83 12.87
CA TYR A 217 -11.69 13.23 14.25
C TYR A 217 -12.39 14.61 14.35
N LEU A 218 -11.96 15.59 13.56
CA LEU A 218 -12.57 16.93 13.52
C LEU A 218 -13.99 16.88 12.97
N ILE A 219 -14.27 16.03 11.99
CA ILE A 219 -15.63 15.82 11.47
C ILE A 219 -16.53 15.25 12.58
N ILE A 220 -16.02 14.31 13.38
CA ILE A 220 -16.75 13.75 14.52
C ILE A 220 -17.06 14.85 15.56
N LEU A 221 -16.06 15.67 15.91
CA LEU A 221 -16.21 16.74 16.89
C LEU A 221 -17.11 17.90 16.42
N ASP A 222 -17.10 18.23 15.12
CA ASP A 222 -17.96 19.28 14.56
C ASP A 222 -19.43 18.85 14.59
N GLU A 223 -19.71 17.57 14.36
CA GLU A 223 -21.05 17.01 14.52
C GLU A 223 -21.48 16.97 16.00
N GLU A 224 -20.61 16.57 16.94
CA GLU A 224 -20.91 16.65 18.39
C GLU A 224 -21.24 18.09 18.84
N ASN A 225 -20.53 19.09 18.30
CA ASN A 225 -20.75 20.50 18.63
C ASN A 225 -22.04 21.07 18.05
N LYS A 226 -22.39 20.75 16.79
CA LYS A 226 -23.69 21.12 16.20
C LYS A 226 -24.84 20.51 17.00
N GLU A 227 -24.67 19.29 17.49
CA GLU A 227 -25.68 18.59 18.27
C GLU A 227 -25.88 19.22 19.66
N ASN A 228 -24.80 19.62 20.35
CA ASN A 228 -24.88 20.32 21.64
C ASN A 228 -25.56 21.69 21.54
N ILE A 229 -25.36 22.42 20.44
CA ILE A 229 -26.04 23.70 20.19
C ILE A 229 -27.54 23.48 19.95
N SER A 230 -27.92 22.40 19.25
CA SER A 230 -29.33 22.07 18.99
C SER A 230 -30.13 21.67 20.23
N LYS A 231 -29.47 21.16 21.29
CA LYS A 231 -30.09 20.78 22.57
C LYS A 231 -30.28 21.96 23.54
N ILE A 232 -29.72 23.13 23.23
CA ILE A 232 -29.80 24.37 24.04
C ILE A 232 -30.92 25.30 23.53
N HIS A 233 -31.59 24.96 22.42
CA HIS A 233 -32.75 25.66 21.85
C HIS A 233 -34.01 24.81 21.87
#